data_AF-A0A7X4C9Y3-F1
#
_entry.id   AF-A0A7X4C9Y3-F1
#
_cell.length_a   1.000
_cell.length_b   1.000
_cell.length_c   1.000
_cell.angle_alpha   90.00
_cell.angle_beta   90.00
_cell.angle_gamma   90.00
#
_symmetry.space_group_name_H-M   'P 1'
#
loop_
_entity.id
_entity.type
_entity.pdbx_description
1 polymer ?
#
loop_
_entity_poly.entity_id
_entity_poly.type
_entity_poly.pdbx_seq_one_letter_code
_entity_poly.pdbx_strand_id
1 'polypeptide(L)'
;MNAVFYPVHLCHARTLELLLAEYDSVHFRDFMALQLTPFMGTTAFPDRMGDYYPELLDAGRIIQGHNVSGALHPDMIVAVDRDLADPAWRSIFHDALSDDYQFQRTLFDESEIRKRGDGGSVKIPLLSGFGTPDWQATPFSVELVKTLSRRSCPHQDDPGFEYGWALVKTSAALAYTIQLCRQLHGRAVTDSASHHRLLAQSCYRERIRLSNSCVKREGY
;
A
#
# COMPACT_ATOMS: atom_id res chain seq x y z
N MET A 1 -9.13 22.95 -3.53
CA MET A 1 -8.60 22.03 -2.51
C MET A 1 -7.94 20.84 -3.21
N ASN A 2 -6.77 20.38 -2.74
CA ASN A 2 -6.01 19.32 -3.39
C ASN A 2 -6.19 17.98 -2.67
N ALA A 3 -6.33 16.90 -3.44
CA ALA A 3 -6.36 15.53 -2.93
C ALA A 3 -5.04 14.80 -3.20
N VAL A 4 -4.64 13.92 -2.29
CA VAL A 4 -3.57 12.94 -2.50
C VAL A 4 -4.21 11.56 -2.53
N PHE A 5 -4.21 10.93 -3.69
CA PHE A 5 -4.76 9.59 -3.85
C PHE A 5 -3.77 8.54 -3.34
N TYR A 6 -4.25 7.56 -2.58
CA TYR A 6 -3.39 6.55 -1.95
C TYR A 6 -4.07 5.18 -1.77
N PRO A 7 -3.29 4.13 -1.45
CA PRO A 7 -1.84 4.02 -1.66
C PRO A 7 -1.50 3.48 -3.05
N VAL A 8 -2.48 3.16 -3.88
CA VAL A 8 -2.19 2.80 -5.26
C VAL A 8 -1.87 4.06 -6.08
N HIS A 9 -0.98 3.89 -7.05
CA HIS A 9 -0.52 4.97 -7.96
C HIS A 9 -1.52 5.21 -9.11
N LEU A 10 -2.51 4.33 -9.27
CA LEU A 10 -3.58 4.40 -10.27
C LEU A 10 -4.95 4.20 -9.61
N CYS A 11 -5.99 4.78 -10.20
CA CYS A 11 -7.38 4.50 -9.86
C CYS A 11 -8.23 4.26 -11.11
N HIS A 12 -9.40 3.64 -10.93
CA HIS A 12 -10.37 3.48 -12.00
C HIS A 12 -10.91 4.83 -12.48
N ALA A 13 -11.28 4.91 -13.76
CA ALA A 13 -11.79 6.13 -14.40
C ALA A 13 -12.94 6.76 -13.61
N ARG A 14 -13.86 5.93 -13.10
CA ARG A 14 -14.99 6.42 -12.29
C ARG A 14 -14.55 7.03 -10.96
N THR A 15 -13.54 6.45 -10.31
CA THR A 15 -12.95 7.02 -9.10
C THR A 15 -12.33 8.38 -9.41
N LEU A 16 -11.60 8.50 -10.53
CA LEU A 16 -11.00 9.76 -10.97
C LEU A 16 -12.07 10.84 -11.21
N GLU A 17 -13.16 10.53 -11.90
CA GLU A 17 -14.27 11.45 -12.13
C GLU A 17 -14.85 12.00 -10.81
N LEU A 18 -15.08 11.13 -9.83
CA LEU A 18 -15.60 11.53 -8.52
C LEU A 18 -14.62 12.45 -7.79
N LEU A 19 -13.31 12.16 -7.84
CA LEU A 19 -12.30 13.01 -7.24
C LEU A 19 -12.23 14.37 -7.93
N LEU A 20 -12.25 14.42 -9.26
CA LEU A 20 -12.19 15.66 -10.02
C LEU A 20 -13.48 16.50 -9.93
N ALA A 21 -14.59 15.92 -9.46
CA ALA A 21 -15.79 16.68 -9.13
C ALA A 21 -15.67 17.42 -7.79
N GLU A 22 -14.88 16.91 -6.84
CA GLU A 22 -14.74 17.47 -5.49
C GLU A 22 -13.44 18.29 -5.31
N TYR A 23 -12.37 17.95 -6.03
CA TYR A 23 -11.04 18.52 -5.86
C TYR A 23 -10.55 19.25 -7.11
N ASP A 24 -9.80 20.34 -6.88
CA ASP A 24 -9.22 21.15 -7.97
C ASP A 24 -8.14 20.35 -8.69
N SER A 25 -7.29 19.68 -7.92
CA SER A 25 -6.25 18.78 -8.42
C SER A 25 -6.15 17.52 -7.57
N VAL A 26 -5.77 16.42 -8.23
CA VAL A 26 -5.54 15.12 -7.61
C VAL A 26 -4.09 14.73 -7.84
N HIS A 27 -3.36 14.56 -6.74
CA HIS A 27 -1.98 14.12 -6.73
C HIS A 27 -1.92 12.59 -6.67
N PHE A 28 -1.23 12.00 -7.63
CA PHE A 28 -0.88 10.59 -7.67
C PHE A 28 0.61 10.44 -7.42
N ARG A 29 0.95 9.52 -6.52
CA ARG A 29 2.35 9.12 -6.32
C ARG A 29 2.81 8.20 -7.45
N ASP A 30 4.11 8.16 -7.68
CA ASP A 30 4.69 7.17 -8.58
C ASP A 30 4.57 5.76 -7.97
N PHE A 31 4.73 4.72 -8.81
CA PHE A 31 4.81 3.36 -8.30
C PHE A 31 5.91 3.25 -7.24
N MET A 32 5.61 2.58 -6.12
CA MET A 32 6.53 2.43 -5.00
C MET A 32 7.46 1.23 -5.20
N ALA A 33 8.57 1.43 -5.90
CA ALA A 33 9.64 0.45 -6.06
C ALA A 33 10.54 0.46 -4.81
N LEU A 34 10.05 -0.13 -3.73
CA LEU A 34 10.72 -0.11 -2.44
C LEU A 34 11.95 -1.03 -2.44
N GLN A 35 13.09 -0.52 -2.02
CA GLN A 35 14.33 -1.28 -1.87
C GLN A 35 14.54 -1.65 -0.41
N LEU A 36 14.38 -2.94 -0.07
CA LEU A 36 14.61 -3.45 1.28
C LEU A 36 16.10 -3.66 1.56
N THR A 37 16.81 -4.22 0.58
CA THR A 37 18.27 -4.43 0.59
C THR A 37 18.84 -4.16 -0.81
N PRO A 38 20.17 -4.10 -0.99
CA PRO A 38 20.76 -3.96 -2.33
C PRO A 38 20.33 -5.03 -3.34
N PHE A 39 19.92 -6.21 -2.86
CA PHE A 39 19.55 -7.36 -3.70
C PHE A 39 18.06 -7.73 -3.60
N MET A 40 17.26 -6.98 -2.82
CA MET A 40 15.84 -7.25 -2.65
C MET A 40 15.02 -5.96 -2.65
N GLY A 41 13.99 -5.94 -3.49
CA GLY A 41 13.05 -4.83 -3.59
C GLY A 41 11.91 -5.12 -4.56
N THR A 42 11.02 -4.15 -4.72
CA THR A 42 9.93 -4.20 -5.69
C THR A 42 10.40 -3.60 -7.01
N THR A 43 10.11 -4.27 -8.13
CA THR A 43 10.34 -3.71 -9.46
C THR A 43 9.33 -2.61 -9.76
N ALA A 44 9.79 -1.49 -10.32
CA ALA A 44 8.91 -0.40 -10.72
C ALA A 44 7.98 -0.81 -11.87
N PHE A 45 6.73 -0.35 -11.81
CA PHE A 45 5.84 -0.34 -12.97
C PHE A 45 5.87 1.05 -13.61
N PRO A 46 5.94 1.14 -14.95
CA PRO A 46 6.13 2.42 -15.64
C PRO A 46 4.86 3.27 -15.68
N ASP A 47 3.69 2.66 -15.50
CA ASP A 47 2.39 3.30 -15.68
C ASP A 47 2.14 4.43 -14.69
N ARG A 48 1.62 5.55 -15.20
CA ARG A 48 1.15 6.67 -14.38
C ARG A 48 -0.21 7.14 -14.83
N MET A 49 -0.98 7.76 -13.92
CA MET A 49 -2.31 8.25 -14.26
C MET A 49 -2.31 9.27 -15.40
N GLY A 50 -1.32 10.18 -15.44
CA GLY A 50 -1.24 11.19 -16.48
C GLY A 50 -0.91 10.64 -17.87
N ASP A 51 -0.36 9.42 -17.97
CA ASP A 51 -0.11 8.78 -19.27
C ASP A 51 -1.44 8.39 -19.95
N TYR A 52 -2.47 8.11 -19.15
CA TYR A 52 -3.82 7.77 -19.62
C TYR A 52 -4.71 9.00 -19.85
N TYR A 53 -4.37 10.15 -19.25
CA TYR A 53 -5.17 11.38 -19.30
C TYR A 53 -4.28 12.63 -19.50
N PRO A 54 -3.61 12.75 -20.66
CA PRO A 54 -2.65 13.82 -20.92
C PRO A 54 -3.28 15.21 -20.83
N GLU A 55 -4.53 15.37 -21.25
CA GLU A 55 -5.26 16.65 -21.16
C GLU A 55 -5.51 17.10 -19.72
N LEU A 56 -5.74 16.15 -18.79
CA LEU A 56 -5.93 16.45 -17.37
C LEU A 56 -4.59 16.76 -16.69
N LEU A 57 -3.50 16.15 -17.16
CA LEU A 57 -2.15 16.46 -16.72
C LEU A 57 -1.75 17.87 -17.15
N ASP A 58 -1.92 18.21 -18.43
CA ASP A 58 -1.61 19.53 -18.99
C ASP A 58 -2.44 20.65 -18.34
N ALA A 59 -3.70 20.36 -18.01
CA ALA A 59 -4.57 21.29 -17.31
C ALA A 59 -4.28 21.40 -15.80
N GLY A 60 -3.32 20.65 -15.26
CA GLY A 60 -2.98 20.63 -13.83
C GLY A 60 -4.06 20.02 -12.93
N ARG A 61 -5.02 19.30 -13.51
CA ARG A 61 -6.07 18.56 -12.78
C ARG A 61 -5.52 17.27 -12.18
N ILE A 62 -4.56 16.64 -12.85
CA ILE A 62 -3.75 15.53 -12.35
C ILE A 62 -2.33 16.04 -12.10
N ILE A 63 -1.77 15.70 -10.94
CA ILE A 63 -0.37 15.99 -10.60
C ILE A 63 0.31 14.67 -10.25
N GLN A 64 1.49 14.42 -10.83
CA GLN A 64 2.23 13.17 -10.65
C GLN A 64 3.73 13.43 -10.50
N GLY A 65 4.54 12.37 -10.32
CA GLY A 65 5.99 12.50 -10.12
C GLY A 65 6.43 12.58 -8.65
N HIS A 66 5.54 12.25 -7.70
CA HIS A 66 5.93 12.13 -6.30
C HIS A 66 6.69 10.82 -6.11
N ASN A 67 8.02 10.88 -6.17
CA ASN A 67 8.88 9.72 -6.02
C ASN A 67 8.83 9.17 -4.59
N VAL A 68 8.43 7.91 -4.47
CA VAL A 68 8.37 7.14 -3.21
C VAL A 68 9.19 5.84 -3.30
N SER A 69 10.09 5.74 -4.29
CA SER A 69 10.91 4.56 -4.56
C SER A 69 12.29 4.64 -3.91
N GLY A 70 12.95 3.47 -3.82
CA GLY A 70 14.32 3.34 -3.28
C GLY A 70 14.34 2.87 -1.84
N ALA A 71 15.48 3.10 -1.18
CA ALA A 71 15.69 2.67 0.20
C ALA A 71 14.86 3.52 1.18
N LEU A 72 14.32 2.87 2.22
CA LEU A 72 13.61 3.58 3.30
C LEU A 72 14.57 4.52 4.04
N HIS A 73 14.19 5.80 4.11
CA HIS A 73 14.86 6.77 4.99
C HIS A 73 14.73 6.33 6.46
N PRO A 74 15.71 6.62 7.35
CA PRO A 74 15.64 6.25 8.77
C PRO A 74 14.32 6.63 9.46
N ASP A 75 13.80 7.84 9.22
CA ASP A 75 12.51 8.27 9.80
C ASP A 75 11.33 7.42 9.30
N MET A 76 11.40 6.94 8.06
CA MET A 76 10.39 6.06 7.49
C MET A 76 10.46 4.67 8.14
N ILE A 77 11.67 4.16 8.38
CA ILE A 77 11.86 2.89 9.12
C ILE A 77 11.21 3.00 10.51
N VAL A 78 11.44 4.10 11.22
CA VAL A 78 10.84 4.33 12.53
C VAL A 78 9.31 4.39 12.46
N ALA A 79 8.75 5.07 11.47
CA ALA A 79 7.30 5.12 11.27
C ALA A 79 6.72 3.72 10.97
N VAL A 80 7.40 2.95 10.12
CA VAL A 80 7.02 1.58 9.77
C VAL A 80 7.07 0.66 10.99
N ASP A 81 8.17 0.67 11.74
CA ASP A 81 8.31 -0.17 12.92
C ASP A 81 7.25 0.15 13.99
N ARG A 82 6.78 1.41 14.09
CA ARG A 82 5.66 1.76 14.98
C ARG A 82 4.33 1.16 14.53
N ASP A 83 4.04 1.13 13.23
CA ASP A 83 2.84 0.44 12.71
C ASP A 83 2.93 -1.06 12.90
N LEU A 84 4.10 -1.67 12.65
CA LEU A 84 4.32 -3.09 12.81
C LEU A 84 4.23 -3.54 14.28
N ALA A 85 4.57 -2.65 15.23
CA ALA A 85 4.45 -2.89 16.66
C ALA A 85 3.04 -2.59 17.24
N ASP A 86 2.14 -1.97 16.47
CA ASP A 86 0.79 -1.59 16.92
C ASP A 86 -0.20 -2.76 16.73
N PRO A 87 -0.68 -3.42 17.80
CA PRO A 87 -1.57 -4.58 17.68
C PRO A 87 -2.89 -4.28 16.97
N ALA A 88 -3.42 -3.06 17.11
CA ALA A 88 -4.67 -2.67 16.45
C ALA A 88 -4.45 -2.49 14.95
N TRP A 89 -3.35 -1.84 14.56
CA TRP A 89 -2.96 -1.72 13.15
C TRP A 89 -2.73 -3.10 12.53
N ARG A 90 -2.05 -3.98 13.25
CA ARG A 90 -1.78 -5.38 12.87
C ARG A 90 -3.04 -6.20 12.66
N SER A 91 -4.04 -6.01 13.53
CA SER A 91 -5.36 -6.65 13.36
C SER A 91 -6.03 -6.21 12.07
N ILE A 92 -6.10 -4.89 11.83
CA ILE A 92 -6.73 -4.34 10.62
C ILE A 92 -6.03 -4.86 9.37
N PHE A 93 -4.69 -4.92 9.39
CA PHE A 93 -3.90 -5.44 8.27
C PHE A 93 -4.20 -6.92 8.02
N HIS A 94 -4.23 -7.73 9.08
CA HIS A 94 -4.47 -9.17 8.98
C HIS A 94 -5.87 -9.48 8.44
N ASP A 95 -6.88 -8.77 8.93
CA ASP A 95 -8.27 -8.89 8.44
C ASP A 95 -8.34 -8.50 6.96
N ALA A 96 -7.72 -7.38 6.58
CA ALA A 96 -7.67 -6.95 5.18
C ALA A 96 -6.94 -7.96 4.29
N LEU A 97 -5.81 -8.50 4.75
CA LEU A 97 -5.05 -9.50 4.03
C LEU A 97 -5.83 -10.81 3.86
N SER A 98 -6.71 -11.16 4.80
CA SER A 98 -7.50 -12.39 4.76
C SER A 98 -8.75 -12.26 3.88
N ASP A 99 -9.44 -11.12 3.96
CA ASP A 99 -10.82 -10.99 3.44
C ASP A 99 -10.97 -9.99 2.28
N ASP A 100 -9.98 -9.13 2.03
CA ASP A 100 -10.03 -8.11 0.98
C ASP A 100 -9.15 -8.49 -0.22
N TYR A 101 -9.77 -9.15 -1.20
CA TYR A 101 -9.10 -9.58 -2.44
C TYR A 101 -8.40 -8.43 -3.17
N GLN A 102 -8.98 -7.23 -3.15
CA GLN A 102 -8.38 -6.10 -3.84
C GLN A 102 -7.17 -5.58 -3.07
N PHE A 103 -7.21 -5.59 -1.74
CA PHE A 103 -6.03 -5.31 -0.92
C PHE A 103 -4.89 -6.29 -1.23
N GLN A 104 -5.19 -7.60 -1.33
CA GLN A 104 -4.22 -8.62 -1.71
C GLN A 104 -3.58 -8.34 -3.09
N ARG A 105 -4.38 -7.97 -4.10
CA ARG A 105 -3.89 -7.61 -5.45
C ARG A 105 -2.95 -6.42 -5.49
N THR A 106 -2.98 -5.54 -4.49
CA THR A 106 -2.01 -4.44 -4.39
C THR A 106 -0.65 -4.88 -3.84
N LEU A 107 -0.56 -6.08 -3.27
CA LEU A 107 0.61 -6.59 -2.56
C LEU A 107 1.33 -7.72 -3.26
N PHE A 108 0.61 -8.55 -4.02
CA PHE A 108 1.11 -9.74 -4.70
C PHE A 108 0.78 -9.70 -6.20
N ASP A 109 1.60 -10.37 -7.01
CA ASP A 109 1.36 -10.45 -8.45
C ASP A 109 0.11 -11.31 -8.75
N GLU A 110 -0.63 -11.00 -9.81
CA GLU A 110 -1.78 -11.82 -10.23
C GLU A 110 -1.40 -13.27 -10.51
N SER A 111 -0.17 -13.53 -10.96
CA SER A 111 0.33 -14.88 -11.20
C SER A 111 0.53 -15.67 -9.89
N GLU A 112 0.89 -14.99 -8.80
CA GLU A 112 0.96 -15.52 -7.43
C GLU A 112 -0.45 -15.73 -6.86
N ILE A 113 -1.40 -14.90 -7.29
CA ILE A 113 -2.82 -14.97 -6.90
C ILE A 113 -3.60 -16.05 -7.65
N ARG A 114 -3.29 -16.31 -8.93
CA ARG A 114 -4.08 -17.14 -9.85
C ARG A 114 -3.48 -18.50 -10.18
N LYS A 115 -2.58 -19.09 -9.38
CA LYS A 115 -2.21 -20.52 -9.57
C LYS A 115 -3.48 -21.38 -9.42
N ARG A 116 -3.97 -21.84 -10.56
CA ARG A 116 -5.36 -22.17 -10.88
C ARG A 116 -5.68 -23.65 -10.67
N GLY A 117 -6.89 -23.91 -10.19
CA GLY A 117 -7.65 -25.14 -10.41
C GLY A 117 -9.10 -24.77 -10.73
N ASP A 118 -9.67 -25.39 -11.75
CA ASP A 118 -11.03 -25.17 -12.23
C ASP A 118 -12.07 -25.59 -11.17
N GLY A 119 -12.97 -24.68 -10.78
CA GLY A 119 -14.14 -24.99 -9.94
C GLY A 119 -13.86 -25.24 -8.45
N GLY A 120 -14.09 -24.21 -7.62
CA GLY A 120 -14.10 -24.32 -6.15
C GLY A 120 -13.08 -23.39 -5.51
N SER A 121 -13.52 -22.56 -4.56
CA SER A 121 -12.74 -21.52 -3.86
C SER A 121 -11.29 -21.94 -3.52
N VAL A 122 -10.30 -21.37 -4.22
CA VAL A 122 -8.87 -21.63 -3.95
C VAL A 122 -8.25 -20.41 -3.25
N LYS A 123 -7.74 -20.65 -2.04
CA LYS A 123 -6.84 -19.76 -1.30
C LYS A 123 -5.44 -19.90 -1.91
N ILE A 124 -4.75 -18.80 -2.19
CA ILE A 124 -3.31 -18.82 -2.54
C ILE A 124 -2.59 -19.66 -1.48
N PRO A 125 -1.68 -20.61 -1.80
CA PRO A 125 -0.98 -21.40 -0.78
C PRO A 125 -0.29 -20.53 0.28
N LEU A 126 0.31 -19.41 -0.16
CA LEU A 126 0.88 -18.37 0.69
C LEU A 126 -0.17 -17.70 1.59
N LEU A 127 -1.29 -17.22 1.04
CA LEU A 127 -2.38 -16.62 1.85
C LEU A 127 -3.12 -17.64 2.73
N SER A 128 -3.14 -18.91 2.35
CA SER A 128 -3.74 -19.98 3.14
C SER A 128 -2.99 -20.19 4.45
N GLY A 129 -1.66 -19.94 4.44
CA GLY A 129 -0.83 -19.88 5.63
C GLY A 129 -1.00 -18.59 6.43
N PHE A 130 -1.39 -17.48 5.79
CA PHE A 130 -1.56 -16.19 6.46
C PHE A 130 -2.85 -16.02 7.24
N GLY A 131 -3.85 -16.88 7.05
CA GLY A 131 -5.08 -16.87 7.84
C GLY A 131 -4.92 -17.44 9.25
N THR A 132 -3.71 -17.82 9.68
CA THR A 132 -3.48 -18.27 11.06
C THR A 132 -3.28 -17.05 11.99
N PRO A 133 -3.92 -17.03 13.17
CA PRO A 133 -3.78 -15.93 14.14
C PRO A 133 -2.34 -15.69 14.62
N ASP A 134 -1.46 -16.70 14.48
CA ASP A 134 -0.07 -16.63 14.90
C ASP A 134 0.70 -15.49 14.21
N TRP A 135 0.37 -15.18 12.96
CA TRP A 135 1.00 -14.06 12.25
C TRP A 135 0.63 -12.71 12.85
N GLN A 136 -0.60 -12.56 13.35
CA GLN A 136 -1.03 -11.32 14.00
C GLN A 136 -0.22 -11.06 15.27
N ALA A 137 0.08 -12.12 16.04
CA ALA A 137 0.84 -12.04 17.29
C ALA A 137 2.36 -12.03 17.10
N THR A 138 2.86 -12.48 15.94
CA THR A 138 4.29 -12.52 15.64
C THR A 138 4.86 -11.09 15.54
N PRO A 139 5.90 -10.74 16.30
CA PRO A 139 6.55 -9.42 16.17
C PRO A 139 7.26 -9.28 14.82
N PHE A 140 7.10 -8.12 14.19
CA PHE A 140 7.83 -7.75 12.97
C PHE A 140 8.53 -6.41 13.13
N SER A 141 9.65 -6.26 12.44
CA SER A 141 10.34 -4.99 12.23
C SER A 141 10.98 -5.00 10.84
N VAL A 142 11.33 -3.83 10.31
CA VAL A 142 12.05 -3.72 9.04
C VAL A 142 13.35 -4.52 9.08
N GLU A 143 14.07 -4.51 10.21
CA GLU A 143 15.33 -5.24 10.36
C GLU A 143 15.14 -6.77 10.38
N LEU A 144 14.04 -7.25 10.99
CA LEU A 144 13.69 -8.66 10.92
C LEU A 144 13.42 -9.07 9.47
N VAL A 145 12.62 -8.29 8.74
CA VAL A 145 12.28 -8.60 7.33
C VAL A 145 13.53 -8.55 6.45
N LYS A 146 14.45 -7.60 6.67
CA LYS A 146 15.77 -7.59 6.04
C LYS A 146 16.56 -8.87 6.32
N THR A 147 16.57 -9.33 7.57
CA THR A 147 17.25 -10.57 7.96
C THR A 147 16.64 -11.79 7.26
N LEU A 148 15.32 -11.87 7.19
CA LEU A 148 14.60 -12.95 6.51
C LEU A 148 14.90 -12.96 4.99
N SER A 149 14.95 -11.79 4.35
CA SER A 149 15.32 -11.68 2.92
C SER A 149 16.70 -12.24 2.59
N ARG A 150 17.63 -12.25 3.55
CA ARG A 150 19.00 -12.79 3.36
C ARG A 150 19.07 -14.31 3.56
N ARG A 151 18.07 -14.89 4.23
CA ARG A 151 17.97 -16.33 4.50
C ARG A 151 17.23 -17.08 3.41
N SER A 152 16.33 -16.37 2.73
CA SER A 152 15.50 -16.93 1.66
C SER A 152 16.40 -17.29 0.47
N CYS A 153 16.49 -18.59 0.18
CA CYS A 153 17.12 -19.09 -1.04
C CYS A 153 16.20 -18.74 -2.23
N PRO A 154 16.71 -18.49 -3.46
CA PRO A 154 15.89 -18.04 -4.61
C PRO A 154 14.75 -18.98 -5.05
N HIS A 155 14.58 -20.13 -4.40
CA HIS A 155 13.65 -21.20 -4.78
C HIS A 155 12.70 -21.64 -3.65
N GLN A 156 12.67 -20.92 -2.51
CA GLN A 156 11.77 -21.24 -1.40
C GLN A 156 11.03 -19.97 -0.96
N ASP A 157 9.71 -19.98 -1.13
CA ASP A 157 8.81 -19.00 -0.53
C ASP A 157 8.94 -19.11 1.00
N ASP A 158 9.51 -18.10 1.66
CA ASP A 158 9.48 -17.98 3.12
C ASP A 158 8.21 -17.20 3.50
N PRO A 159 7.17 -17.84 4.07
CA PRO A 159 5.93 -17.17 4.40
C PRO A 159 6.13 -16.03 5.40
N GLY A 160 7.10 -16.16 6.31
CA GLY A 160 7.42 -15.11 7.27
C GLY A 160 8.02 -13.88 6.58
N PHE A 161 8.89 -14.09 5.59
CA PHE A 161 9.39 -13.00 4.76
C PHE A 161 8.26 -12.31 3.99
N GLU A 162 7.42 -13.06 3.29
CA GLU A 162 6.36 -12.50 2.45
C GLU A 162 5.31 -11.72 3.26
N TYR A 163 4.87 -12.27 4.40
CA TYR A 163 3.98 -11.56 5.32
C TYR A 163 4.66 -10.29 5.84
N GLY A 164 5.91 -10.44 6.30
CA GLY A 164 6.81 -9.37 6.73
C GLY A 164 6.89 -8.23 5.71
N TRP A 165 7.11 -8.59 4.46
CA TRP A 165 7.31 -7.66 3.36
C TRP A 165 6.02 -6.96 2.95
N ALA A 166 4.89 -7.67 2.96
CA ALA A 166 3.57 -7.08 2.75
C ALA A 166 3.27 -5.98 3.78
N LEU A 167 3.57 -6.22 5.07
CA LEU A 167 3.41 -5.20 6.11
C LEU A 167 4.26 -3.96 5.85
N VAL A 168 5.55 -4.16 5.53
CA VAL A 168 6.50 -3.07 5.30
C VAL A 168 6.05 -2.24 4.09
N LYS A 169 5.65 -2.87 2.98
CA LYS A 169 5.10 -2.17 1.81
C LYS A 169 3.87 -1.35 2.18
N THR A 170 2.89 -1.94 2.87
CA THR A 170 1.67 -1.23 3.24
C THR A 170 1.95 -0.07 4.18
N SER A 171 2.71 -0.27 5.26
CA SER A 171 3.01 0.80 6.21
C SER A 171 3.86 1.92 5.58
N ALA A 172 4.90 1.57 4.80
CA ALA A 172 5.72 2.58 4.11
C ALA A 172 4.87 3.42 3.16
N ALA A 173 3.97 2.77 2.41
CA ALA A 173 3.02 3.46 1.55
C ALA A 173 2.16 4.48 2.31
N LEU A 174 1.63 4.12 3.48
CA LEU A 174 0.79 5.03 4.28
C LEU A 174 1.60 6.16 4.90
N ALA A 175 2.81 5.88 5.38
CA ALA A 175 3.68 6.89 5.96
C ALA A 175 4.17 7.91 4.91
N TYR A 176 4.46 7.49 3.67
CA TYR A 176 4.68 8.41 2.55
C TYR A 176 3.44 9.28 2.27
N THR A 177 2.23 8.72 2.33
CA THR A 177 0.99 9.51 2.17
C THR A 177 0.89 10.61 3.23
N ILE A 178 1.18 10.30 4.50
CA ILE A 178 1.18 11.30 5.58
C ILE A 178 2.18 12.43 5.28
N GLN A 179 3.41 12.09 4.87
CA GLN A 179 4.44 13.07 4.53
C GLN A 179 3.99 13.95 3.36
N LEU A 180 3.48 13.34 2.30
CA LEU A 180 3.06 14.04 1.09
C LEU A 180 1.87 14.97 1.34
N CYS A 181 0.86 14.52 2.08
CA CYS A 181 -0.28 15.36 2.46
C CYS A 181 0.15 16.57 3.29
N ARG A 182 1.15 16.42 4.18
CA ARG A 182 1.69 17.55 4.96
C ARG A 182 2.43 18.55 4.09
N GLN A 183 3.25 18.07 3.15
CA GLN A 183 4.01 18.92 2.22
C GLN A 183 3.10 19.71 1.28
N LEU A 184 2.04 19.06 0.77
CA LEU A 184 1.12 19.66 -0.20
C LEU A 184 -0.06 20.38 0.45
N HIS A 185 -0.19 20.33 1.78
CA HIS A 185 -1.39 20.74 2.50
C HIS A 185 -2.69 20.11 1.93
N GLY A 186 -2.56 18.86 1.44
CA GLY A 186 -3.63 18.14 0.75
C GLY A 186 -4.40 17.19 1.66
N ARG A 187 -5.57 16.75 1.21
CA ARG A 187 -6.40 15.73 1.87
C ARG A 187 -6.04 14.34 1.35
N ALA A 188 -5.88 13.36 2.24
CA ALA A 188 -5.68 11.97 1.85
C ALA A 188 -7.02 11.39 1.37
N VAL A 189 -7.05 10.75 0.20
CA VAL A 189 -8.24 10.10 -0.34
C VAL A 189 -7.89 8.73 -0.91
N THR A 190 -8.72 7.73 -0.64
CA THR A 190 -8.57 6.37 -1.17
C THR A 190 -9.91 5.80 -1.58
N ASP A 191 -9.93 4.81 -2.47
CA ASP A 191 -11.10 3.97 -2.76
C ASP A 191 -11.03 2.59 -2.07
N SER A 192 -10.05 2.40 -1.16
CA SER A 192 -9.87 1.18 -0.38
C SER A 192 -10.18 1.40 1.10
N ALA A 193 -11.27 0.79 1.57
CA ALA A 193 -11.69 0.87 2.97
C ALA A 193 -10.66 0.29 3.96
N SER A 194 -9.90 -0.72 3.53
CA SER A 194 -8.84 -1.34 4.34
C SER A 194 -7.66 -0.38 4.54
N HIS A 195 -7.18 0.25 3.46
CA HIS A 195 -6.14 1.28 3.55
C HIS A 195 -6.61 2.53 4.31
N HIS A 196 -7.89 2.90 4.17
CA HIS A 196 -8.49 4.00 4.94
C HIS A 196 -8.40 3.76 6.45
N ARG A 197 -8.80 2.56 6.90
CA ARG A 197 -8.74 2.15 8.31
C ARG A 197 -7.31 2.09 8.84
N LEU A 198 -6.37 1.53 8.06
CA LEU A 198 -4.95 1.48 8.43
C LEU A 198 -4.36 2.88 8.59
N LEU A 199 -4.58 3.78 7.63
CA LEU A 199 -4.08 5.16 7.72
C LEU A 199 -4.69 5.90 8.92
N ALA A 200 -5.99 5.73 9.15
CA ALA A 200 -6.69 6.31 10.28
C ALA A 200 -6.10 5.84 11.62
N GLN A 201 -5.76 4.54 11.73
CA GLN A 201 -5.14 3.98 12.93
C GLN A 201 -3.73 4.56 13.16
N SER A 202 -2.89 4.63 12.13
CA SER A 202 -1.57 5.27 12.24
C SER A 202 -1.68 6.74 12.66
N CYS A 203 -2.62 7.49 12.08
CA CYS A 203 -2.85 8.89 12.46
C CYS A 203 -3.38 9.03 13.89
N TYR A 204 -4.31 8.16 14.31
CA TYR A 204 -4.85 8.16 15.66
C TYR A 204 -3.77 7.93 16.72
N ARG A 205 -2.96 6.88 16.54
CA ARG A 205 -1.86 6.52 17.45
C ARG A 205 -0.87 7.68 17.62
N GLU A 206 -0.46 8.28 16.50
CA GLU A 206 0.55 9.35 16.47
C GLU A 206 -0.05 10.75 16.71
N ARG A 207 -1.37 10.85 16.98
CA ARG A 207 -2.12 12.11 17.15
C ARG A 207 -1.95 13.08 15.98
N ILE A 208 -1.86 12.53 14.76
CA ILE A 208 -1.71 13.30 13.53
C ILE A 208 -3.10 13.76 13.07
N ARG A 209 -3.25 15.07 12.92
CA ARG A 209 -4.43 15.65 12.28
C ARG A 209 -4.26 15.62 10.77
N LEU A 210 -4.86 14.62 10.13
CA LEU A 210 -4.87 14.47 8.68
C LEU A 210 -6.31 14.21 8.23
N SER A 211 -6.81 15.02 7.29
CA SER A 211 -8.09 14.76 6.64
C SER A 211 -7.96 13.51 5.76
N ASN A 212 -8.77 12.49 6.04
CA ASN A 212 -8.74 11.21 5.34
C ASN A 212 -10.16 10.78 4.93
N SER A 213 -10.41 10.60 3.63
CA SER A 213 -11.70 10.13 3.10
C SER A 213 -11.56 8.84 2.30
N CYS A 214 -12.59 7.99 2.40
CA CYS A 214 -12.75 6.84 1.52
C CYS A 214 -13.88 7.16 0.54
N VAL A 215 -13.56 7.23 -0.76
CA VAL A 215 -14.59 7.29 -1.80
C VAL A 215 -15.11 5.90 -2.10
N LYS A 216 -16.37 5.81 -2.52
CA LYS A 216 -16.96 4.53 -2.88
C LYS A 216 -16.31 4.02 -4.16
N ARG A 217 -15.85 2.77 -4.12
CA ARG A 217 -15.29 2.08 -5.27
C ARG A 217 -16.41 1.68 -6.24
N GLU A 218 -16.33 2.14 -7.48
CA GLU A 218 -17.32 1.84 -8.53
C GLU A 218 -16.62 1.49 -9.86
N GLY A 219 -17.08 0.41 -10.52
CA GLY A 219 -16.66 0.04 -11.88
C GLY A 219 -15.44 -0.88 -12.02
N TYR A 220 -14.97 -1.51 -10.95
CA TYR A 220 -13.88 -2.50 -10.99
C TYR A 220 -14.39 -3.94 -11.16
#